data_AF-A0AAP4FED4-F1
#
_entry.id   AF-A0AAP4FED4-F1
#
_cell.length_a   1.000
_cell.length_b   1.000
_cell.length_c   1.000
_cell.angle_alpha   90.00
_cell.angle_beta   90.00
_cell.angle_gamma   90.00
#
_symmetry.space_group_name_H-M   'P 1'
#
loop_
_entity.id
_entity.type
_entity.pdbx_description
1 polymer ?
#
loop_
_entity_poly.entity_id
_entity_poly.type
_entity_poly.pdbx_seq_one_letter_code
_entity_poly.pdbx_strand_id
1 'polypeptide(L)'
;MSSEYWKQAWAVLNGSQPGNIAEASADASHVLLKVSPQDLAEPAPASNAVVTHAPMGDYDVVEVAIFDQPAARIRWVADADESAGMISSVKALPGKHFDAGEAQQQLDAVVRQLRFAAADEAWNAGADELFTVVKASEKDALVEDGWEVVAEVTVS
;
A
#
# COMPACT_ATOMS: atom_id res chain seq x y z
N MET A 1 2.88 -13.02 -15.58
CA MET A 1 2.58 -12.96 -14.14
C MET A 1 2.77 -14.30 -13.49
N SER A 2 3.95 -14.54 -12.95
CA SER A 2 4.13 -15.66 -12.03
C SER A 2 3.32 -15.39 -10.75
N SER A 3 2.62 -16.40 -10.23
CA SER A 3 1.82 -16.32 -8.99
C SER A 3 2.63 -15.97 -7.74
N GLU A 4 3.94 -15.81 -7.87
CA GLU A 4 4.90 -15.64 -6.80
C GLU A 4 5.52 -14.23 -6.73
N TYR A 5 5.33 -13.37 -7.75
CA TYR A 5 5.89 -12.01 -7.77
C TYR A 5 5.52 -11.25 -6.49
N TRP A 6 4.23 -11.22 -6.14
CA TRP A 6 3.74 -10.48 -4.98
C TRP A 6 4.36 -10.95 -3.67
N LYS A 7 4.73 -12.24 -3.53
CA LYS A 7 5.40 -12.74 -2.31
C LYS A 7 6.82 -12.21 -2.21
N GLN A 8 7.54 -12.17 -3.33
CA GLN A 8 8.90 -11.63 -3.40
C GLN A 8 8.88 -10.12 -3.17
N ALA A 9 7.98 -9.41 -3.84
CA ALA A 9 7.77 -7.98 -3.65
C ALA A 9 7.39 -7.66 -2.19
N TRP A 10 6.49 -8.44 -1.58
CA TRP A 10 6.12 -8.25 -0.17
C TRP A 10 7.32 -8.42 0.75
N ALA A 11 8.13 -9.46 0.51
CA ALA A 11 9.35 -9.74 1.23
C ALA A 11 10.34 -8.55 1.16
N VAL A 12 10.52 -7.98 -0.04
CA VAL A 12 11.34 -6.76 -0.24
C VAL A 12 10.80 -5.58 0.57
N LEU A 13 9.51 -5.28 0.45
CA LEU A 13 8.89 -4.14 1.13
C LEU A 13 8.91 -4.25 2.66
N ASN A 14 8.86 -5.47 3.19
CA ASN A 14 8.72 -5.74 4.63
C ASN A 14 9.99 -6.31 5.27
N GLY A 15 11.09 -6.47 4.53
CA GLY A 15 12.35 -7.03 5.03
C GLY A 15 12.18 -8.45 5.59
N SER A 16 11.34 -9.25 4.94
CA SER A 16 10.93 -10.59 5.37
C SER A 16 11.29 -11.65 4.33
N GLN A 17 11.17 -12.94 4.64
CA GLN A 17 11.39 -14.01 3.66
C GLN A 17 10.08 -14.39 2.95
N PRO A 18 10.08 -14.73 1.65
CA PRO A 18 8.85 -15.10 0.92
C PRO A 18 8.09 -16.28 1.52
N GLY A 19 8.80 -17.21 2.18
CA GLY A 19 8.22 -18.38 2.84
C GLY A 19 7.36 -18.07 4.07
N ASN A 20 7.33 -16.82 4.51
CA ASN A 20 6.54 -16.36 5.66
C ASN A 20 5.07 -16.07 5.33
N ILE A 21 4.63 -16.34 4.10
CA ILE A 21 3.25 -16.13 3.67
C ILE A 21 2.69 -17.42 3.06
N ALA A 22 1.53 -17.84 3.56
CA ALA A 22 0.79 -19.00 3.04
C ALA A 22 -0.66 -18.63 2.72
N GLU A 23 -1.23 -19.22 1.67
CA GLU A 23 -2.68 -19.17 1.43
C GLU A 23 -3.44 -19.82 2.59
N ALA A 24 -4.54 -19.21 2.99
CA ALA A 24 -5.37 -19.62 4.11
C ALA A 24 -6.83 -19.75 3.67
N SER A 25 -7.54 -20.74 4.21
CA SER A 25 -8.99 -20.92 3.98
C SER A 25 -9.82 -20.78 5.26
N ALA A 26 -9.17 -20.85 6.43
CA ALA A 26 -9.75 -20.61 7.74
C ALA A 26 -8.71 -19.83 8.60
N ASP A 27 -9.19 -18.91 9.44
CA ASP A 27 -8.36 -18.08 10.36
C ASP A 27 -7.31 -17.20 9.68
N ALA A 28 -7.55 -16.77 8.43
CA ALA A 28 -6.69 -15.83 7.73
C ALA A 28 -6.58 -14.51 8.52
N SER A 29 -5.35 -14.09 8.78
CA SER A 29 -5.08 -12.82 9.48
C SER A 29 -5.00 -11.64 8.51
N HIS A 30 -4.72 -11.94 7.23
CA HIS A 30 -4.47 -10.97 6.19
C HIS A 30 -5.16 -11.38 4.88
N VAL A 31 -5.31 -10.42 3.99
CA VAL A 31 -5.92 -10.60 2.66
C VAL A 31 -4.95 -10.03 1.64
N LEU A 32 -4.70 -10.80 0.58
CA LEU A 32 -4.06 -10.32 -0.63
C LEU A 32 -5.12 -9.70 -1.53
N LEU A 33 -4.94 -8.44 -1.88
CA LEU A 33 -5.78 -7.74 -2.85
C LEU A 33 -4.95 -7.26 -4.03
N LYS A 34 -5.63 -7.02 -5.15
CA LYS A 34 -5.06 -6.40 -6.33
C LYS A 34 -5.96 -5.30 -6.90
N VAL A 35 -5.41 -4.41 -7.69
CA VAL A 35 -6.15 -3.40 -8.46
C VAL A 35 -5.37 -3.04 -9.72
N SER A 36 -6.03 -2.57 -10.78
CA SER A 36 -5.32 -1.83 -11.81
C SER A 36 -5.12 -0.39 -11.34
N PRO A 37 -3.88 0.15 -11.30
CA PRO A 37 -3.65 1.52 -10.85
C PRO A 37 -4.52 2.57 -11.55
N GLN A 38 -4.84 2.35 -12.84
CA GLN A 38 -5.66 3.25 -13.65
C GLN A 38 -7.14 3.29 -13.21
N ASP A 39 -7.61 2.25 -12.51
CA ASP A 39 -8.98 2.17 -12.01
C ASP A 39 -9.15 2.87 -10.65
N LEU A 40 -8.05 3.28 -10.00
CA LEU A 40 -8.11 4.00 -8.74
C LEU A 40 -8.57 5.44 -8.97
N ALA A 41 -9.62 5.83 -8.25
CA ALA A 41 -10.06 7.22 -8.24
C ALA A 41 -9.05 8.09 -7.48
N GLU A 42 -8.68 9.23 -8.07
CA GLU A 42 -7.85 10.23 -7.38
C GLU A 42 -8.58 10.71 -6.11
N PRO A 43 -7.98 10.55 -4.92
CA PRO A 43 -8.62 10.94 -3.67
C PRO A 43 -8.58 12.46 -3.49
N ALA A 44 -9.51 12.99 -2.71
CA ALA A 44 -9.40 14.37 -2.24
C ALA A 44 -8.08 14.54 -1.46
N PRO A 45 -7.33 15.63 -1.69
CA PRO A 45 -6.06 15.84 -1.01
C PRO A 45 -6.29 16.00 0.50
N ALA A 46 -5.43 15.39 1.29
CA ALA A 46 -5.46 15.60 2.74
C ALA A 46 -5.09 17.05 3.06
N SER A 47 -5.74 17.62 4.08
CA SER A 47 -5.55 19.03 4.41
C SER A 47 -4.12 19.32 4.86
N ASN A 48 -3.51 20.37 4.30
CA ASN A 48 -2.13 20.79 4.58
C ASN A 48 -1.07 19.70 4.34
N ALA A 49 -1.37 18.74 3.45
CA ALA A 49 -0.49 17.64 3.12
C ALA A 49 0.34 17.95 1.85
N VAL A 50 1.62 17.58 1.89
CA VAL A 50 2.51 17.56 0.72
C VAL A 50 3.02 16.14 0.54
N VAL A 51 2.88 15.60 -0.67
CA VAL A 51 3.38 14.27 -1.05
C VAL A 51 4.80 14.42 -1.61
N THR A 52 5.72 13.57 -1.15
CA THR A 52 7.10 13.49 -1.62
C THR A 52 7.47 12.04 -1.94
N HIS A 53 8.42 11.88 -2.86
CA HIS A 53 8.82 10.58 -3.40
C HIS A 53 10.34 10.44 -3.28
N ALA A 54 10.80 9.26 -2.87
CA ALA A 54 12.23 9.00 -2.70
C ALA A 54 12.59 7.54 -3.05
N PRO A 55 13.60 7.31 -3.90
CA PRO A 55 14.09 5.97 -4.16
C PRO A 55 14.92 5.43 -3.01
N MET A 56 14.69 4.17 -2.60
CA MET A 56 15.33 3.54 -1.43
C MET A 56 16.13 2.27 -1.79
N GLY A 57 16.55 2.13 -3.05
CA GLY A 57 17.31 0.99 -3.53
C GLY A 57 16.39 -0.09 -4.07
N ASP A 58 16.05 -1.08 -3.23
CA ASP A 58 15.24 -2.23 -3.64
C ASP A 58 13.72 -1.92 -3.66
N TYR A 59 13.33 -0.77 -3.13
CA TYR A 59 11.96 -0.25 -3.12
C TYR A 59 12.00 1.28 -3.12
N ASP A 60 10.86 1.88 -3.38
CA ASP A 60 10.67 3.32 -3.31
C ASP A 60 9.68 3.68 -2.20
N VAL A 61 9.72 4.94 -1.77
CA VAL A 61 8.87 5.46 -0.70
C VAL A 61 8.11 6.67 -1.18
N VAL A 62 6.83 6.69 -0.88
CA VAL A 62 6.02 7.91 -0.89
C VAL A 62 5.77 8.32 0.55
N GLU A 63 6.00 9.60 0.86
CA GLU A 63 5.80 10.18 2.19
C GLU A 63 4.83 11.37 2.08
N VAL A 64 3.98 11.53 3.08
CA VAL A 64 3.15 12.71 3.27
C VAL A 64 3.68 13.48 4.46
N ALA A 65 3.96 14.77 4.24
CA ALA A 65 4.24 15.73 5.29
C ALA A 65 3.00 16.60 5.56
N ILE A 66 2.67 16.84 6.84
CA ILE A 66 1.61 17.76 7.26
C ILE A 66 2.27 18.89 8.06
N PHE A 67 2.06 20.14 7.65
CA PHE A 67 2.78 21.30 8.23
C PHE A 67 4.31 21.12 8.24
N ASP A 68 4.87 20.67 7.11
CA ASP A 68 6.31 20.40 6.90
C ASP A 68 6.92 19.33 7.82
N GLN A 69 6.10 18.54 8.51
CA GLN A 69 6.53 17.41 9.33
C GLN A 69 6.09 16.08 8.72
N PRO A 70 6.99 15.10 8.56
CA PRO A 70 6.63 13.76 8.09
C PRO A 70 5.52 13.14 8.95
N ALA A 71 4.40 12.80 8.32
CA ALA A 71 3.21 12.29 9.00
C ALA A 71 3.00 10.79 8.74
N ALA A 72 3.14 10.35 7.49
CA ALA A 72 2.97 8.94 7.14
C ALA A 72 3.73 8.62 5.87
N ARG A 73 4.01 7.33 5.65
CA ARG A 73 4.66 6.85 4.43
C ARG A 73 4.13 5.50 3.98
N ILE A 74 4.33 5.19 2.71
CA ILE A 74 4.09 3.89 2.11
C ILE A 74 5.31 3.49 1.27
N ARG A 75 5.59 2.18 1.21
CA ARG A 75 6.62 1.64 0.34
C ARG A 75 5.97 1.02 -0.88
N TRP A 76 6.64 1.09 -2.02
CA TRP A 76 6.19 0.42 -3.22
C TRP A 76 7.37 -0.13 -4.03
N VAL A 77 7.08 -1.11 -4.87
CA VAL A 77 8.00 -1.67 -5.86
C VAL A 77 7.20 -2.06 -7.10
N ALA A 78 7.81 -1.96 -8.27
CA ALA A 78 7.23 -2.44 -9.53
C ALA A 78 8.27 -3.25 -10.30
N ASP A 79 7.79 -4.21 -11.07
CA ASP A 79 8.56 -4.97 -12.03
C ASP A 79 7.85 -4.91 -13.39
N ALA A 80 8.44 -4.16 -14.31
CA ALA A 80 7.91 -3.95 -15.65
C ALA A 80 7.90 -5.25 -16.47
N ASP A 81 8.83 -6.18 -16.23
CA ASP A 81 8.91 -7.46 -16.95
C ASP A 81 7.77 -8.40 -16.54
N GLU A 82 7.33 -8.32 -15.27
CA GLU A 82 6.14 -9.01 -14.78
C GLU A 82 4.85 -8.20 -14.98
N SER A 83 4.96 -6.92 -15.37
CA SER A 83 3.88 -5.94 -15.47
C SER A 83 3.06 -5.83 -14.17
N ALA A 84 3.75 -5.95 -13.03
CA ALA A 84 3.14 -6.02 -11.71
C ALA A 84 3.89 -5.15 -10.71
N GLY A 85 3.17 -4.65 -9.70
CA GLY A 85 3.73 -3.88 -8.60
C GLY A 85 3.15 -4.29 -7.26
N MET A 86 3.76 -3.82 -6.18
CA MET A 86 3.24 -4.03 -4.84
C MET A 86 3.41 -2.78 -3.98
N ILE A 87 2.43 -2.53 -3.11
CA ILE A 87 2.50 -1.52 -2.06
C ILE A 87 2.40 -2.16 -0.67
N SER A 88 3.12 -1.60 0.30
CA SER A 88 3.04 -2.00 1.71
C SER A 88 1.83 -1.41 2.41
N SER A 89 1.60 -1.79 3.66
CA SER A 89 0.73 -1.02 4.54
C SER A 89 1.26 0.42 4.69
N VAL A 90 0.36 1.40 4.81
CA VAL A 90 0.71 2.77 5.19
C VAL A 90 1.17 2.77 6.64
N LYS A 91 2.32 3.39 6.90
CA LYS A 91 2.87 3.56 8.25
C LYS A 91 2.76 5.01 8.68
N ALA A 92 1.97 5.27 9.72
CA ALA A 92 2.03 6.54 10.44
C ALA A 92 3.42 6.71 11.09
N LEU A 93 3.99 7.90 10.96
CA LEU A 93 5.26 8.28 11.53
C LEU A 93 5.06 8.93 12.91
N PRO A 94 6.08 8.92 13.78
CA PRO A 94 6.00 9.55 15.09
C PRO A 94 5.63 11.04 14.96
N GLY A 95 4.56 11.46 15.63
CA GLY A 95 4.06 12.84 15.60
C GLY A 95 2.68 12.93 16.23
N LYS A 96 2.18 14.17 16.41
CA LYS A 96 0.83 14.41 16.99
C LYS A 96 -0.25 14.60 15.94
N HIS A 97 0.07 14.36 14.66
CA HIS A 97 -0.83 14.61 13.54
C HIS A 97 -2.11 13.76 13.62
N PHE A 98 -2.05 12.63 14.32
CA PHE A 98 -3.16 11.68 14.39
C PHE A 98 -3.72 11.39 15.80
N ASP A 99 -3.45 12.24 16.80
CA ASP A 99 -3.76 11.92 18.21
C ASP A 99 -5.16 12.38 18.70
N ALA A 100 -6.03 12.97 17.85
CA ALA A 100 -7.30 13.60 18.27
C ALA A 100 -8.56 13.04 17.55
N GLY A 101 -9.77 13.37 17.98
CA GLY A 101 -11.02 12.80 17.39
C GLY A 101 -11.20 13.05 15.88
N GLU A 102 -10.73 14.18 15.36
CA GLU A 102 -10.72 14.50 13.92
C GLU A 102 -9.53 13.85 13.17
N ALA A 103 -8.57 13.28 13.90
CA ALA A 103 -7.40 12.64 13.32
C ALA A 103 -7.71 11.41 12.48
N GLN A 104 -8.78 10.66 12.81
CA GLN A 104 -9.08 9.45 12.07
C GLN A 104 -9.45 9.77 10.62
N GLN A 105 -10.27 10.81 10.40
CA GLN A 105 -10.63 11.25 9.04
C GLN A 105 -9.41 11.78 8.28
N GLN A 106 -8.53 12.53 8.95
CA GLN A 106 -7.28 12.99 8.35
C GLN A 106 -6.36 11.81 8.03
N LEU A 107 -6.25 10.81 8.90
CA LEU A 107 -5.46 9.61 8.68
C LEU A 107 -6.01 8.82 7.49
N ASP A 108 -7.33 8.62 7.41
CA ASP A 108 -7.96 7.92 6.30
C ASP A 108 -7.72 8.63 4.97
N ALA A 109 -7.81 9.98 4.94
CA ALA A 109 -7.48 10.78 3.77
C ALA A 109 -6.00 10.63 3.37
N VAL A 110 -5.08 10.68 4.35
CA VAL A 110 -3.63 10.48 4.11
C VAL A 110 -3.36 9.07 3.60
N VAL A 111 -4.01 8.04 4.15
CA VAL A 111 -3.87 6.65 3.71
C VAL A 111 -4.29 6.50 2.26
N ARG A 112 -5.45 7.06 1.87
CA ARG A 112 -5.92 7.04 0.48
C ARG A 112 -4.97 7.79 -0.45
N GLN A 113 -4.51 8.97 -0.05
CA GLN A 113 -3.58 9.77 -0.83
C GLN A 113 -2.23 9.07 -1.06
N LEU A 114 -1.68 8.43 -0.02
CA LEU A 114 -0.43 7.66 -0.13
C LEU A 114 -0.60 6.43 -1.02
N ARG A 115 -1.70 5.69 -0.88
CA ARG A 115 -1.99 4.53 -1.73
C ARG A 115 -2.12 4.93 -3.20
N PHE A 116 -2.86 6.01 -3.48
CA PHE A 116 -3.00 6.53 -4.83
C PHE A 116 -1.65 6.98 -5.41
N ALA A 117 -0.89 7.78 -4.68
CA ALA A 117 0.42 8.25 -5.14
C ALA A 117 1.40 7.08 -5.39
N ALA A 118 1.42 6.06 -4.54
CA ALA A 118 2.23 4.87 -4.77
C ALA A 118 1.75 4.04 -5.97
N ALA A 119 0.44 3.99 -6.20
CA ALA A 119 -0.11 3.30 -7.36
C ALA A 119 0.22 4.02 -8.67
N ASP A 120 0.13 5.35 -8.69
CA ASP A 120 0.50 6.17 -9.84
C ASP A 120 1.98 6.01 -10.19
N GLU A 121 2.87 6.03 -9.19
CA GLU A 121 4.29 5.77 -9.41
C GLU A 121 4.56 4.34 -9.92
N ALA A 122 3.91 3.33 -9.32
CA ALA A 122 4.04 1.94 -9.77
C ALA A 122 3.58 1.76 -11.22
N TRP A 123 2.49 2.44 -11.61
CA TRP A 123 2.00 2.45 -12.99
C TRP A 123 2.97 3.12 -13.95
N ASN A 124 3.49 4.29 -13.59
CA ASN A 124 4.52 4.99 -14.35
C ASN A 124 5.82 4.16 -14.49
N ALA A 125 6.07 3.25 -13.54
CA ALA A 125 7.16 2.29 -13.56
C ALA A 125 6.85 0.99 -14.35
N GLY A 126 5.63 0.84 -14.89
CA GLY A 126 5.24 -0.28 -15.76
C GLY A 126 4.38 -1.36 -15.11
N ALA A 127 3.83 -1.13 -13.91
CA ALA A 127 2.88 -2.05 -13.30
C ALA A 127 1.46 -1.87 -13.86
N ASP A 128 0.91 -2.91 -14.50
CA ASP A 128 -0.49 -2.95 -14.93
C ASP A 128 -1.41 -3.44 -13.80
N GLU A 129 -0.90 -4.32 -12.93
CA GLU A 129 -1.55 -4.78 -11.70
C GLU A 129 -0.74 -4.38 -10.47
N LEU A 130 -1.41 -3.88 -9.44
CA LEU A 130 -0.81 -3.52 -8.16
C LEU A 130 -1.39 -4.39 -7.05
N PHE A 131 -0.50 -5.03 -6.29
CA PHE A 131 -0.87 -5.91 -5.18
C PHE A 131 -0.68 -5.21 -3.83
N THR A 132 -1.44 -5.64 -2.83
CA THR A 132 -1.18 -5.30 -1.43
C THR A 132 -1.65 -6.42 -0.50
N VAL A 133 -1.01 -6.52 0.67
CA VAL A 133 -1.43 -7.44 1.74
C VAL A 133 -1.79 -6.59 2.96
N VAL A 134 -3.05 -6.67 3.39
CA VAL A 134 -3.59 -5.90 4.52
C VAL A 134 -4.22 -6.83 5.54
N LYS A 135 -4.50 -6.32 6.75
CA LYS A 135 -5.26 -7.10 7.74
C LYS A 135 -6.66 -7.37 7.23
N ALA A 136 -7.25 -8.49 7.61
CA ALA A 136 -8.62 -8.84 7.24
C ALA A 136 -9.66 -7.74 7.59
N SER A 137 -9.42 -6.97 8.65
CA SER A 137 -10.27 -5.83 9.05
C SER A 137 -10.26 -4.65 8.09
N GLU A 138 -9.25 -4.53 7.22
CA GLU A 138 -9.14 -3.45 6.24
C GLU A 138 -9.76 -3.82 4.89
N LYS A 139 -10.09 -5.10 4.68
CA LYS A 139 -10.55 -5.65 3.40
C LYS A 139 -11.70 -4.86 2.79
N ASP A 140 -12.77 -4.69 3.55
CA ASP A 140 -14.02 -4.12 3.02
C ASP A 140 -13.81 -2.67 2.54
N ALA A 141 -12.99 -1.90 3.25
CA ALA A 141 -12.66 -0.53 2.85
C ALA A 141 -11.86 -0.47 1.53
N LEU A 142 -10.92 -1.41 1.30
CA LEU A 142 -10.20 -1.47 0.02
C LEU A 142 -11.09 -1.95 -1.12
N VAL A 143 -11.99 -2.90 -0.86
CA VAL A 143 -12.95 -3.36 -1.87
C VAL A 143 -13.88 -2.23 -2.31
N GLU A 144 -14.34 -1.40 -1.37
CA GLU A 144 -15.10 -0.17 -1.67
C GLU A 144 -14.30 0.83 -2.51
N ASP A 145 -12.98 0.91 -2.30
CA ASP A 145 -12.06 1.75 -3.06
C ASP A 145 -11.63 1.09 -4.40
N GLY A 146 -12.23 -0.03 -4.80
CA GLY A 146 -12.04 -0.68 -6.12
C GLY A 146 -11.07 -1.85 -6.17
N TRP A 147 -10.53 -2.29 -5.02
CA TRP A 147 -9.62 -3.44 -4.97
C TRP A 147 -10.35 -4.78 -5.06
N GLU A 148 -9.74 -5.73 -5.73
CA GLU A 148 -10.22 -7.10 -5.87
C GLU A 148 -9.50 -8.03 -4.88
N VAL A 149 -10.27 -8.86 -4.18
CA VAL A 149 -9.70 -9.90 -3.31
C VAL A 149 -9.13 -11.03 -4.17
N VAL A 150 -7.85 -11.34 -3.98
CA VAL A 150 -7.16 -12.44 -4.68
C VAL A 150 -7.16 -13.69 -3.82
N ALA A 151 -6.73 -13.56 -2.56
CA ALA A 151 -6.61 -14.69 -1.64
C ALA A 151 -6.65 -14.22 -0.18
N GLU A 152 -7.14 -15.10 0.68
CA GLU A 152 -6.96 -15.00 2.13
C GLU A 152 -5.57 -15.60 2.48
N VAL A 153 -4.78 -14.93 3.33
CA VAL A 153 -3.39 -15.32 3.62
C VAL A 153 -3.04 -15.23 5.11
N THR A 154 -2.07 -16.05 5.51
CA THR A 154 -1.45 -15.99 6.84
C THR A 154 0.00 -15.54 6.70
N VAL A 155 0.38 -14.55 7.49
CA VAL A 155 1.74 -14.01 7.58
C VAL A 155 2.33 -14.41 8.94
N SER A 156 3.50 -15.05 8.95
CA SER A 156 4.19 -15.58 10.15
C SER A 156 5.53 -14.93 10.42
#